data_AF-A0A2V5PK92-F1
#
_entry.id   AF-A0A2V5PK92-F1
#
_cell.length_a   1.000
_cell.length_b   1.000
_cell.length_c   1.000
_cell.angle_alpha   90.00
_cell.angle_beta   90.00
_cell.angle_gamma   90.00
#
_symmetry.space_group_name_H-M   'P 1'
#
loop_
_entity.id
_entity.type
_entity.pdbx_description
1 polymer ?
#
loop_
_entity_poly.entity_id
_entity_poly.type
_entity_poly.pdbx_seq_one_letter_code
_entity_poly.pdbx_strand_id
1 'polypeptide(L)'
;MPGNQAAREQAEVRNARASEWMKRGIALLNENTPTSLTASLRWFEGAIELRLALPLQENPWYRYVLAAGWMNRGDALTRLGSTENLAEAVHSYDQALVLLRTLDLETNPLFPRRLGLAWMNRGVTLQAQGTAASVRAALDSLDEAIALLRDPFESSRAENRAALAN
;
A
#
# COMPACT_ATOMS: atom_id res chain seq x y z
N MET A 1 7.88 23.00 25.41
CA MET A 1 8.69 23.50 24.27
C MET A 1 7.76 23.76 23.08
N PRO A 2 7.44 25.03 22.76
CA PRO A 2 6.47 25.39 21.72
C PRO A 2 6.86 24.97 20.28
N GLY A 3 8.15 24.74 20.00
CA GLY A 3 8.62 24.31 18.67
C GLY A 3 8.15 22.91 18.24
N ASN A 4 7.87 22.00 19.18
CA ASN A 4 7.40 20.65 18.86
C ASN A 4 5.91 20.67 18.44
N GLN A 5 5.10 21.55 19.03
CA GLN A 5 3.68 21.65 18.70
C GLN A 5 3.46 22.20 17.29
N ALA A 6 4.15 23.29 16.92
CA ALA A 6 4.03 23.86 15.58
C ALA A 6 4.49 22.89 14.47
N ALA A 7 5.53 22.09 14.73
CA ALA A 7 5.99 21.07 13.78
C ALA A 7 4.96 19.96 13.58
N ARG A 8 4.32 19.50 14.66
CA ARG A 8 3.24 18.49 14.61
C ARG A 8 2.01 19.02 13.89
N GLU A 9 1.59 20.26 14.16
CA GLU A 9 0.48 20.90 13.45
C GLU A 9 0.75 20.99 11.95
N GLN A 10 1.96 21.38 11.55
CA GLN A 10 2.33 21.41 10.13
C GLN A 10 2.34 20.00 9.51
N ALA A 11 2.79 18.97 10.24
CA ALA A 11 2.75 17.59 9.77
C ALA A 11 1.29 17.13 9.52
N GLU A 12 0.36 17.46 10.42
CA GLU A 12 -1.06 17.16 10.26
C GLU A 12 -1.67 17.89 9.06
N VAL A 13 -1.35 19.17 8.84
CA VAL A 13 -1.80 19.92 7.65
C VAL A 13 -1.29 19.28 6.37
N ARG A 14 0.00 18.88 6.32
CA ARG A 14 0.56 18.17 5.16
C ARG A 14 -0.14 16.84 4.93
N ASN A 15 -0.38 16.06 5.98
CA ASN A 15 -1.04 14.77 5.88
C ASN A 15 -2.52 14.89 5.46
N ALA A 16 -3.23 15.90 5.95
CA ALA A 16 -4.60 16.21 5.54
C ALA A 16 -4.65 16.54 4.03
N ARG A 17 -3.74 17.41 3.56
CA ARG A 17 -3.63 17.75 2.14
C ARG A 17 -3.33 16.53 1.26
N ALA A 18 -2.38 15.70 1.67
CA ALA A 18 -2.08 14.43 0.99
C ALA A 18 -3.32 13.54 0.92
N SER A 19 -4.13 13.50 1.97
CA SER A 19 -5.36 12.70 2.00
C SER A 19 -6.44 13.21 1.04
N GLU A 20 -6.56 14.52 0.85
CA GLU A 20 -7.42 15.09 -0.19
C GLU A 20 -6.95 14.72 -1.60
N TRP A 21 -5.63 14.73 -1.84
CA TRP A 21 -5.04 14.36 -3.12
C TRP A 21 -5.23 12.87 -3.40
N MET A 22 -5.06 12.01 -2.39
CA MET A 22 -5.37 10.59 -2.49
C MET A 22 -6.82 10.35 -2.92
N LYS A 23 -7.80 11.08 -2.36
CA LYS A 23 -9.22 10.94 -2.73
C LYS A 23 -9.45 11.30 -4.20
N ARG A 24 -8.84 12.39 -4.69
CA ARG A 24 -8.91 12.78 -6.11
C ARG A 24 -8.27 11.74 -7.01
N GLY A 25 -7.09 11.26 -6.65
CA GLY A 25 -6.42 10.18 -7.39
C GLY A 25 -7.24 8.90 -7.44
N ILE A 26 -7.84 8.48 -6.32
CA ILE A 26 -8.70 7.27 -6.26
C ILE A 26 -9.94 7.44 -7.14
N ALA A 27 -10.57 8.61 -7.16
CA ALA A 27 -11.71 8.87 -8.03
C ALA A 27 -11.34 8.65 -9.51
N LEU A 28 -10.23 9.23 -9.95
CA LEU A 28 -9.70 9.06 -11.31
C LEU A 28 -9.27 7.61 -11.60
N LEU A 29 -8.60 6.95 -10.64
CA LEU A 29 -8.20 5.53 -10.75
C LEU A 29 -9.42 4.63 -11.02
N ASN A 30 -10.56 4.93 -10.39
CA ASN A 30 -11.80 4.16 -10.55
C ASN A 30 -12.49 4.38 -11.89
N GLU A 31 -12.23 5.50 -12.59
CA GLU A 31 -12.72 5.71 -13.96
C GLU A 31 -12.05 4.74 -14.96
N ASN A 32 -10.84 4.29 -14.64
CA ASN A 32 -10.13 3.21 -15.34
C ASN A 32 -9.98 3.40 -16.86
N THR A 33 -9.72 4.63 -17.29
CA THR A 33 -9.33 4.97 -18.67
C THR A 33 -7.85 5.34 -18.70
N PRO A 34 -7.12 5.14 -19.82
CA PRO A 34 -5.69 5.51 -19.88
C PRO A 34 -5.42 6.97 -19.44
N THR A 35 -6.29 7.90 -19.82
CA THR A 35 -6.21 9.31 -19.43
C THR A 35 -6.43 9.53 -17.93
N SER A 36 -7.46 8.91 -17.35
CA SER A 36 -7.76 9.05 -15.92
C SER A 36 -6.71 8.36 -15.05
N LEU A 37 -6.21 7.18 -15.45
CA LEU A 37 -5.10 6.50 -14.80
C LEU A 37 -3.84 7.38 -14.79
N THR A 38 -3.47 7.96 -15.93
CA THR A 38 -2.33 8.90 -16.03
C THR A 38 -2.54 10.13 -15.15
N ALA A 39 -3.75 10.70 -15.12
CA ALA A 39 -4.06 11.84 -14.25
C ALA A 39 -4.01 11.47 -12.76
N SER A 40 -4.41 10.24 -12.39
CA SER A 40 -4.35 9.75 -11.01
C SER A 40 -2.92 9.68 -10.47
N LEU A 41 -1.94 9.35 -11.32
CA LEU A 41 -0.53 9.27 -10.93
C LEU A 41 -0.02 10.59 -10.34
N ARG A 42 -0.35 11.72 -10.98
CA ARG A 42 0.06 13.05 -10.49
C ARG A 42 -0.45 13.34 -9.08
N TRP A 43 -1.67 12.87 -8.76
CA TRP A 43 -2.23 13.04 -7.42
C TRP A 43 -1.57 12.12 -6.40
N PHE A 44 -1.28 10.87 -6.77
CA PHE A 44 -0.59 9.93 -5.89
C PHE A 44 0.85 10.36 -5.61
N GLU A 45 1.59 10.79 -6.64
CA GLU A 45 2.97 11.26 -6.53
C GLU A 45 3.07 12.49 -5.63
N GLY A 46 2.22 13.51 -5.85
CA GLY A 46 2.19 14.65 -4.94
C GLY A 46 1.81 14.29 -3.50
N ALA A 47 0.90 13.32 -3.30
CA ALA A 47 0.51 12.88 -1.97
C ALA A 47 1.64 12.09 -1.28
N ILE A 48 2.41 11.31 -2.04
CA ILE A 48 3.62 10.63 -1.60
C ILE A 48 4.67 11.66 -1.17
N GLU A 49 4.94 12.67 -1.99
CA GLU A 49 5.90 13.75 -1.67
C GLU A 49 5.56 14.46 -0.36
N LEU A 50 4.29 14.83 -0.18
CA LEU A 50 3.83 15.45 1.07
C LEU A 50 4.03 14.54 2.29
N ARG A 51 3.85 13.22 2.12
CA ARG A 51 3.96 12.24 3.22
C ARG A 51 5.39 11.81 3.50
N LEU A 52 6.29 11.89 2.52
CA LEU A 52 7.73 11.69 2.71
C LEU A 52 8.33 12.75 3.66
N ALA A 53 7.73 13.93 3.73
CA ALA A 53 8.13 15.01 4.63
C ALA A 53 7.58 14.88 6.07
N LEU A 54 6.83 13.82 6.39
CA LEU A 54 6.30 13.59 7.74
C LEU A 54 7.35 12.95 8.65
N PRO A 55 7.25 13.11 9.99
CA PRO A 55 8.12 12.42 10.94
C PRO A 55 7.74 10.93 11.04
N LEU A 56 8.14 10.14 10.04
CA LEU A 56 7.69 8.75 9.85
C LEU A 56 7.97 7.82 11.05
N GLN A 57 9.01 8.11 11.83
CA GLN A 57 9.38 7.32 13.00
C GLN A 57 8.49 7.57 14.21
N GLU A 58 7.88 8.76 14.31
CA GLU A 58 7.09 9.16 15.47
C GLU A 58 5.68 8.59 15.45
N ASN A 59 5.13 8.30 14.26
CA ASN A 59 3.78 7.78 14.11
C ASN A 59 3.71 6.67 13.05
N PRO A 60 3.41 5.41 13.43
CA PRO A 60 3.29 4.30 12.48
C PRO A 60 2.21 4.55 11.41
N TRP A 61 1.18 5.34 11.72
CA TRP A 61 0.14 5.66 10.75
C TRP A 61 0.65 6.48 9.57
N TYR A 62 1.69 7.31 9.73
CA TYR A 62 2.26 8.05 8.60
C TYR A 62 2.91 7.09 7.59
N ARG A 63 3.64 6.08 8.06
CA ARG A 63 4.18 5.01 7.21
C ARG A 63 3.07 4.21 6.55
N TYR A 64 2.02 3.87 7.30
CA TYR A 64 0.85 3.15 6.79
C TYR A 64 0.13 3.92 5.66
N VAL A 65 -0.11 5.22 5.80
CA VAL A 65 -0.77 6.03 4.76
C VAL A 65 0.16 6.42 3.60
N LEU A 66 1.47 6.52 3.85
CA LEU A 66 2.45 6.69 2.77
C LEU A 66 2.52 5.43 1.91
N ALA A 67 2.54 4.24 2.52
CA ALA A 67 2.47 2.98 1.81
C ALA A 67 1.19 2.87 0.95
N ALA A 68 0.06 3.39 1.43
CA ALA A 68 -1.17 3.46 0.64
C ALA A 68 -1.01 4.32 -0.63
N GLY A 69 -0.26 5.41 -0.56
CA GLY A 69 0.07 6.24 -1.73
C GLY A 69 0.84 5.45 -2.78
N TRP A 70 1.90 4.78 -2.34
CA TRP A 70 2.72 3.91 -3.19
C TRP A 70 1.91 2.76 -3.81
N MET A 71 1.05 2.10 -3.04
CA MET A 71 0.19 1.02 -3.55
C MET A 71 -0.77 1.51 -4.63
N ASN A 72 -1.35 2.70 -4.46
CA ASN A 72 -2.26 3.27 -5.45
C ASN A 72 -1.54 3.74 -6.72
N ARG A 73 -0.33 4.28 -6.60
CA ARG A 73 0.55 4.55 -7.75
C ARG A 73 0.82 3.25 -8.51
N GLY A 74 1.18 2.18 -7.80
CA GLY A 74 1.41 0.86 -8.38
C GLY A 74 0.18 0.29 -9.09
N ASP A 75 -1.02 0.50 -8.54
CA ASP A 75 -2.28 0.01 -9.14
C ASP A 75 -2.57 0.74 -10.46
N ALA A 76 -2.47 2.08 -10.47
CA ALA A 76 -2.62 2.88 -11.69
C ALA A 76 -1.66 2.42 -12.81
N LEU A 77 -0.37 2.25 -12.46
CA LEU A 77 0.66 1.79 -13.38
C LEU A 77 0.43 0.35 -13.88
N THR A 78 0.00 -0.54 -12.99
CA THR A 78 -0.34 -1.93 -13.36
C THR A 78 -1.45 -1.97 -14.40
N ARG A 79 -2.49 -1.14 -14.22
CA ARG A 79 -3.61 -1.04 -15.16
C ARG A 79 -3.22 -0.39 -16.50
N LEU A 80 -2.21 0.49 -16.52
CA LEU A 80 -1.65 1.04 -17.76
C LEU A 80 -0.82 0.02 -18.55
N GLY A 81 -0.20 -0.94 -17.87
CA GLY A 81 0.22 -2.23 -18.44
C GLY A 81 1.41 -2.25 -19.42
N SER A 82 1.99 -1.11 -19.80
CA SER A 82 3.24 -1.11 -20.58
C SER A 82 4.39 -1.73 -19.79
N THR A 83 5.42 -2.26 -20.45
CA THR A 83 6.59 -2.86 -19.78
C THR A 83 7.23 -1.91 -18.77
N GLU A 84 7.37 -0.63 -19.12
CA GLU A 84 7.89 0.42 -18.25
C GLU A 84 6.95 0.67 -17.06
N ASN A 85 5.65 0.79 -17.30
CA ASN A 85 4.66 0.99 -16.25
C ASN A 85 4.62 -0.19 -15.27
N LEU A 86 4.73 -1.43 -15.76
CA LEU A 86 4.78 -2.61 -14.90
C LEU A 86 6.05 -2.64 -14.05
N ALA A 87 7.20 -2.23 -14.59
CA ALA A 87 8.44 -2.10 -13.81
C ALA A 87 8.30 -1.04 -12.69
N GLU A 88 7.76 0.13 -13.03
CA GLU A 88 7.50 1.22 -12.07
C GLU A 88 6.42 0.85 -11.03
N ALA A 89 5.45 0.03 -11.42
CA ALA A 89 4.44 -0.50 -10.51
C ALA A 89 5.07 -1.41 -9.45
N VAL A 90 5.93 -2.34 -9.88
CA VAL A 90 6.69 -3.21 -8.96
C VAL A 90 7.55 -2.36 -8.02
N HIS A 91 8.26 -1.35 -8.54
CA HIS A 91 9.01 -0.43 -7.70
C HIS A 91 8.12 0.26 -6.64
N SER A 92 6.93 0.69 -7.04
CA SER A 92 5.98 1.33 -6.11
C SER A 92 5.54 0.38 -5.00
N TYR A 93 5.25 -0.89 -5.33
CA TYR A 93 4.93 -1.89 -4.30
C TYR A 93 6.15 -2.20 -3.41
N ASP A 94 7.37 -2.24 -3.94
CA ASP A 94 8.57 -2.41 -3.14
C ASP A 94 8.74 -1.27 -2.11
N GLN A 95 8.50 -0.01 -2.50
CA GLN A 95 8.49 1.11 -1.55
C GLN A 95 7.41 0.96 -0.46
N ALA A 96 6.20 0.50 -0.83
CA ALA A 96 5.15 0.23 0.14
C ALA A 96 5.56 -0.89 1.12
N LEU A 97 6.18 -1.97 0.62
CA LEU A 97 6.64 -3.10 1.43
C LEU A 97 7.73 -2.69 2.42
N VAL A 98 8.69 -1.85 2.00
CA VAL A 98 9.72 -1.28 2.90
C VAL A 98 9.06 -0.58 4.09
N LEU A 99 8.05 0.24 3.85
CA LEU A 99 7.34 0.96 4.91
C LEU A 99 6.54 0.02 5.80
N LEU A 100 5.77 -0.89 5.22
CA LEU A 100 4.85 -1.78 5.95
C LEU A 100 5.59 -2.79 6.82
N ARG A 101 6.76 -3.27 6.39
CA ARG A 101 7.63 -4.17 7.18
C ARG A 101 8.18 -3.55 8.46
N THR A 102 8.15 -2.22 8.58
CA THR A 102 8.59 -1.52 9.80
C THR A 102 7.47 -1.34 10.83
N LEU A 103 6.24 -1.73 10.50
CA LEU A 103 5.10 -1.65 11.40
C LEU A 103 5.06 -2.85 12.35
N ASP A 104 4.61 -2.62 13.57
CA ASP A 104 4.35 -3.68 14.54
C ASP A 104 3.03 -4.37 14.20
N LEU A 105 3.13 -5.55 13.58
CA LEU A 105 1.98 -6.27 13.01
C LEU A 105 0.99 -6.78 14.07
N GLU A 106 1.43 -6.91 15.33
CA GLU A 106 0.60 -7.39 16.45
C GLU A 106 -0.27 -6.27 17.03
N THR A 107 0.17 -5.01 16.91
CA THR A 107 -0.52 -3.87 17.54
C THR A 107 -1.81 -3.45 16.84
N ASN A 108 -1.94 -3.75 15.54
CA ASN A 108 -3.12 -3.37 14.78
C ASN A 108 -3.37 -4.34 13.61
N PRO A 109 -4.55 -4.95 13.51
CA PRO A 109 -4.85 -5.93 12.46
C PRO A 109 -4.85 -5.33 11.04
N LEU A 110 -4.94 -4.01 10.89
CA LEU A 110 -4.83 -3.36 9.59
C LEU A 110 -3.42 -3.44 9.00
N PHE A 111 -2.37 -3.54 9.82
CA PHE A 111 -0.98 -3.55 9.37
C PHE A 111 -0.62 -4.85 8.63
N PRO A 112 -0.78 -6.06 9.19
CA PRO A 112 -0.51 -7.29 8.45
C PRO A 112 -1.43 -7.45 7.25
N ARG A 113 -2.70 -7.02 7.36
CA ARG A 113 -3.63 -7.00 6.22
C ARG A 113 -3.11 -6.15 5.06
N ARG A 114 -2.61 -4.94 5.34
CA ARG A 114 -2.08 -4.06 4.29
C ARG A 114 -0.77 -4.59 3.71
N LEU A 115 0.09 -5.17 4.54
CA LEU A 115 1.31 -5.83 4.07
C LEU A 115 1.00 -6.98 3.11
N GLY A 116 0.04 -7.85 3.47
CA GLY A 116 -0.42 -8.92 2.59
C GLY A 116 -1.02 -8.41 1.27
N LEU A 117 -1.81 -7.33 1.29
CA LEU A 117 -2.33 -6.71 0.07
C LEU A 117 -1.22 -6.13 -0.83
N ALA A 118 -0.18 -5.52 -0.24
CA ALA A 118 0.95 -5.01 -1.02
C ALA A 118 1.72 -6.14 -1.73
N TRP A 119 1.94 -7.26 -1.03
CA TRP A 119 2.51 -8.47 -1.62
C TRP A 119 1.66 -9.05 -2.74
N MET A 120 0.35 -9.17 -2.52
CA MET A 120 -0.58 -9.68 -3.52
C MET A 120 -0.56 -8.83 -4.78
N ASN A 121 -0.65 -7.51 -4.65
CA ASN A 121 -0.63 -6.60 -5.78
C ASN A 121 0.70 -6.67 -6.54
N ARG A 122 1.83 -6.72 -5.81
CA ARG A 122 3.16 -6.93 -6.41
C ARG A 122 3.22 -8.22 -7.23
N GLY A 123 2.68 -9.31 -6.69
CA GLY A 123 2.63 -10.61 -7.36
C GLY A 123 1.81 -10.57 -8.66
N VAL A 124 0.64 -9.95 -8.64
CA VAL A 124 -0.21 -9.77 -9.83
C VAL A 124 0.52 -8.96 -10.91
N THR A 125 1.19 -7.86 -10.54
CA THR A 125 1.96 -7.05 -11.49
C THR A 125 3.16 -7.78 -12.07
N LEU A 126 3.90 -8.54 -11.25
CA LEU A 126 5.03 -9.37 -11.71
C LEU A 126 4.57 -10.49 -12.66
N GLN A 127 3.40 -11.07 -12.41
CA GLN A 127 2.79 -12.02 -13.33
C GLN A 127 2.47 -11.37 -14.69
N ALA A 128 1.96 -10.14 -14.68
CA ALA A 128 1.64 -9.39 -15.90
C ALA A 128 2.87 -9.06 -16.77
N GLN A 129 4.07 -9.00 -16.19
CA GLN A 129 5.32 -8.84 -16.96
C GLN A 129 5.66 -10.09 -17.81
N GLY A 130 5.15 -11.26 -17.46
CA GLY A 130 5.19 -12.48 -18.31
C GLY A 130 6.56 -13.14 -18.51
N THR A 131 7.64 -12.63 -17.91
CA THR A 131 8.96 -13.28 -18.00
C THR A 131 9.08 -14.44 -17.00
N ALA A 132 9.92 -15.44 -17.29
CA ALA A 132 10.13 -16.56 -16.36
C ALA A 132 10.61 -16.09 -14.97
N ALA A 133 11.49 -15.08 -14.94
CA ALA A 133 11.99 -14.49 -13.70
C ALA A 133 10.88 -13.74 -12.94
N SER A 134 10.07 -12.94 -13.63
CA SER A 134 8.97 -12.20 -13.00
C SER A 134 7.88 -13.15 -12.49
N VAL A 135 7.58 -14.24 -13.20
CA VAL A 135 6.64 -15.26 -12.73
C VAL A 135 7.15 -15.96 -11.45
N ARG A 136 8.45 -16.25 -11.35
CA ARG A 136 9.02 -16.79 -10.10
C ARG A 136 8.84 -15.81 -8.94
N ALA A 137 9.23 -14.55 -9.15
CA ALA A 137 9.08 -13.51 -8.14
C ALA A 137 7.61 -13.22 -7.78
N ALA A 138 6.68 -13.45 -8.71
CA ALA A 138 5.25 -13.36 -8.47
C ALA A 138 4.78 -14.44 -7.49
N LEU A 139 5.21 -15.69 -7.68
CA LEU A 139 4.91 -16.80 -6.76
C LEU A 139 5.45 -16.49 -5.36
N ASP A 140 6.71 -16.06 -5.25
CA ASP A 140 7.31 -15.71 -3.96
C ASP A 140 6.50 -14.59 -3.27
N SER A 141 6.02 -13.60 -4.03
CA SER A 141 5.18 -12.51 -3.50
C SER A 141 3.81 -13.02 -3.03
N LEU A 142 3.19 -13.94 -3.76
CA LEU A 142 1.89 -14.48 -3.40
C LEU A 142 1.98 -15.41 -2.18
N ASP A 143 3.07 -16.16 -2.03
CA ASP A 143 3.31 -16.99 -0.84
C ASP A 143 3.43 -16.13 0.42
N GLU A 144 4.14 -15.00 0.36
CA GLU A 144 4.20 -14.01 1.44
C GLU A 144 2.82 -13.42 1.77
N ALA A 145 2.03 -13.07 0.75
CA ALA A 145 0.66 -12.59 0.95
C ALA A 145 -0.22 -13.64 1.65
N ILE A 146 -0.11 -14.91 1.25
CA ILE A 146 -0.85 -16.02 1.84
C ILE A 146 -0.45 -16.23 3.29
N ALA A 147 0.85 -16.21 3.61
CA ALA A 147 1.34 -16.37 4.97
C ALA A 147 0.74 -15.33 5.93
N LEU A 148 0.70 -14.06 5.49
CA LEU A 148 0.17 -12.95 6.29
C LEU A 148 -1.36 -12.95 6.41
N LEU A 149 -2.08 -13.39 5.36
CA LEU A 149 -3.54 -13.33 5.31
C LEU A 149 -4.22 -14.62 5.83
N ARG A 150 -3.46 -15.70 6.05
CA ARG A 150 -3.97 -16.97 6.58
C ARG A 150 -4.25 -16.92 8.09
N ASP A 151 -3.45 -16.17 8.85
CA ASP A 151 -3.51 -16.13 10.32
C ASP A 151 -4.86 -15.61 10.90
N PRO A 152 -5.47 -14.53 10.34
CA PRO A 152 -6.77 -14.05 10.84
C PRO A 152 -7.94 -15.00 10.55
N PHE A 153 -7.88 -15.78 9.46
CA PHE A 153 -8.96 -16.67 9.04
C PHE A 153 -8.92 -18.02 9.77
N GLU A 154 -7.75 -18.56 10.08
CA GLU A 154 -7.63 -19.77 10.92
C GLU A 154 -8.12 -19.51 12.34
N SER A 155 -7.68 -18.40 12.97
CA SER A 155 -8.08 -18.01 14.33
C SER A 155 -9.59 -17.77 14.45
N SER A 156 -10.19 -17.01 13.52
CA SER A 156 -11.65 -16.78 13.53
C SER A 156 -12.47 -18.05 13.26
N ARG A 157 -11.99 -18.97 12.41
CA ARG A 157 -12.66 -20.27 12.20
C ARG A 157 -12.54 -21.18 13.42
N ALA A 158 -11.40 -21.16 14.12
CA ALA A 158 -11.21 -21.94 15.34
C ALA A 158 -12.14 -21.45 16.47
N GLU A 159 -12.26 -20.14 16.65
CA GLU A 159 -13.19 -19.51 17.60
C GLU A 159 -14.66 -19.83 17.27
N ASN A 160 -15.06 -19.66 16.01
CA ASN A 160 -16.42 -19.98 15.57
C ASN A 160 -16.75 -21.47 15.73
N ARG A 161 -15.78 -22.37 15.51
CA ARG A 161 -15.97 -23.82 15.72
C ARG A 161 -16.10 -24.17 17.20
N ALA A 162 -15.32 -23.54 18.07
CA ALA A 162 -15.40 -23.73 19.51
C ALA A 162 -16.75 -23.22 20.07
N ALA A 163 -17.27 -22.10 19.54
CA ALA A 163 -18.56 -21.55 19.94
C ALA A 163 -19.76 -22.43 19.54
N LEU A 164 -19.64 -23.21 18.46
CA LEU A 164 -20.68 -24.15 18.01
C LEU A 164 -20.59 -25.54 18.66
N ALA A 165 -19.55 -25.79 19.46
CA ALA A 165 -19.33 -27.06 20.17
C ALA A 165 -19.72 -27.00 21.66
N ASN A 166 -20.21 -25.86 22.14
CA ASN A 166 -20.78 -25.63 23.48
C ASN A 166 -22.29 -25.43 23.40
#